data_AF-A0A8T0BD15-F1
#
_entry.id   AF-A0A8T0BD15-F1
#
_cell.length_a   1.000
_cell.length_b   1.000
_cell.length_c   1.000
_cell.angle_alpha   90.00
_cell.angle_beta   90.00
_cell.angle_gamma   90.00
#
_symmetry.space_group_name_H-M   'P 1'
#
loop_
_entity.id
_entity.type
_entity.pdbx_description
1 polymer ?
#
loop_
_entity_poly.entity_id
_entity_poly.type
_entity_poly.pdbx_seq_one_letter_code
_entity_poly.pdbx_strand_id
1 'polypeptide(L)'
;MHSSNHIIKFANDTTVVGLISKNDESAYREEVQRLTAWCGANNLSLNVDKTKEMVVDFRRAQSDQSPLIIDGSSVEIVKSTKFLGVHLADNLTWSLNTSSITKKTQQRLYFLRRLRKTHLPPPILTMFYRGTIESILSSCITAWFGNCTASDRKTLQRIVR
;
A
#
# COMPACT_ATOMS: atom_id res chain seq x y z
N MET A 1 4.02 11.91 -23.28
CA MET A 1 3.49 11.62 -21.93
C MET A 1 2.35 12.58 -21.67
N HIS A 2 1.20 12.08 -21.25
CA HIS A 2 0.12 12.95 -20.80
C HIS A 2 0.57 13.62 -19.51
N SER A 3 0.48 14.94 -19.41
CA SER A 3 0.98 15.69 -18.24
C SER A 3 0.29 15.31 -16.93
N SER A 4 -0.87 14.65 -17.01
CA SER A 4 -1.68 14.18 -15.88
C SER A 4 -1.33 12.79 -15.36
N ASN A 5 -0.44 12.05 -16.04
CA ASN A 5 -0.06 10.71 -15.63
C ASN A 5 1.32 10.70 -14.98
N HIS A 6 1.46 9.87 -13.94
CA HIS A 6 2.70 9.68 -13.22
C HIS A 6 3.11 8.21 -13.25
N ILE A 7 4.38 7.96 -13.57
CA ILE A 7 4.99 6.63 -13.48
C ILE A 7 5.93 6.64 -12.28
N ILE A 8 5.66 5.77 -11.31
CA ILE A 8 6.47 5.59 -10.11
C ILE A 8 7.10 4.21 -10.19
N LYS A 9 8.42 4.12 -10.02
CA LYS A 9 9.15 2.86 -10.07
C LYS A 9 9.92 2.62 -8.79
N PHE A 10 9.85 1.39 -8.27
CA PHE A 10 10.67 0.91 -7.17
C PHE A 10 11.12 -0.53 -7.48
N ALA A 11 12.41 -0.72 -7.73
CA ALA A 11 12.96 -1.99 -8.21
C ALA A 11 12.19 -2.53 -9.44
N ASN A 12 11.53 -3.68 -9.31
CA ASN A 12 10.69 -4.31 -10.32
C ASN A 12 9.24 -3.83 -10.30
N ASP A 13 8.80 -3.16 -9.23
CA ASP A 13 7.43 -2.66 -9.10
C ASP A 13 7.32 -1.34 -9.86
N THR A 14 6.37 -1.28 -10.80
CA THR A 14 6.03 -0.08 -11.56
C THR A 14 4.57 0.24 -11.33
N THR A 15 4.28 1.51 -11.04
CA THR A 15 2.91 2.00 -10.79
C THR A 15 2.63 3.14 -11.75
N VAL A 16 1.55 3.00 -12.50
CA VAL A 16 1.01 4.06 -13.35
C VAL A 16 -0.17 4.67 -12.62
N VAL A 17 -0.10 5.98 -12.37
CA VAL A 17 -1.19 6.76 -11.78
C VAL A 17 -1.69 7.70 -12.86
N GLY A 18 -3.00 7.67 -13.14
CA GLY A 18 -3.63 8.57 -14.09
C GLY A 18 -4.86 9.23 -13.48
N LEU A 19 -5.07 10.49 -13.85
CA LEU A 19 -6.28 11.23 -13.46
C LEU A 19 -7.43 10.89 -14.41
N ILE A 20 -8.55 10.42 -13.86
CA ILE A 20 -9.80 10.26 -14.60
C ILE A 20 -10.60 11.56 -14.46
N SER A 21 -10.94 12.19 -15.58
CA SER A 21 -11.69 13.46 -15.61
C SER A 21 -12.93 13.31 -16.47
N LYS A 22 -14.10 13.72 -15.97
CA LYS A 22 -15.38 13.59 -16.70
C LYS A 22 -15.66 12.15 -17.21
N ASN A 23 -15.29 11.13 -16.44
CA ASN A 23 -15.33 9.70 -16.83
C ASN A 23 -14.42 9.32 -18.01
N ASP A 24 -13.50 10.20 -18.39
CA ASP A 24 -12.48 9.92 -19.39
C ASP A 24 -11.21 9.40 -18.71
N GLU A 25 -10.90 8.14 -19.00
CA GLU A 25 -9.70 7.42 -18.57
C GLU A 25 -8.74 7.14 -19.73
N SER A 26 -9.01 7.68 -20.94
CA SER A 26 -8.22 7.43 -22.15
C SER A 26 -6.73 7.69 -21.94
N ALA A 27 -6.38 8.82 -21.31
CA ALA A 27 -5.00 9.16 -21.01
C ALA A 27 -4.30 8.08 -20.17
N TYR A 28 -4.97 7.53 -19.16
CA TYR A 28 -4.45 6.44 -18.33
C TYR A 28 -4.29 5.16 -19.15
N ARG A 29 -5.32 4.78 -19.92
CA ARG A 29 -5.31 3.57 -20.76
C ARG A 29 -4.20 3.61 -21.82
N GLU A 30 -4.02 4.74 -22.48
CA GLU A 30 -2.93 4.96 -23.43
C GLU A 30 -1.55 4.83 -22.78
N GLU A 31 -1.38 5.31 -21.54
CA GLU A 31 -0.11 5.15 -20.82
C GLU A 31 0.17 3.69 -20.47
N VAL A 32 -0.84 2.94 -20.05
CA VAL A 32 -0.70 1.50 -19.82
C VAL A 32 -0.32 0.79 -21.13
N GLN A 33 -0.97 1.12 -22.24
CA GLN A 33 -0.64 0.54 -23.56
C GLN A 33 0.79 0.88 -23.98
N ARG A 34 1.23 2.13 -23.81
CA ARG A 34 2.62 2.54 -24.06
C ARG A 34 3.60 1.74 -23.21
N LEU A 35 3.31 1.57 -21.92
CA LEU A 35 4.16 0.81 -21.01
C LEU A 35 4.24 -0.66 -21.43
N THR A 36 3.11 -1.28 -21.76
CA THR A 36 3.05 -2.67 -22.25
C THR A 36 3.86 -2.84 -23.54
N ALA A 37 3.69 -1.95 -24.51
CA ALA A 37 4.45 -1.99 -25.77
C ALA A 37 5.96 -1.80 -25.53
N TRP A 38 6.34 -0.88 -24.64
CA TRP A 38 7.73 -0.67 -24.26
C TRP A 38 8.32 -1.90 -23.57
N CYS A 39 7.58 -2.53 -22.65
CA CYS A 39 8.00 -3.77 -22.01
C CYS A 39 8.26 -4.86 -23.05
N GLY A 40 7.32 -5.09 -23.97
CA GLY A 40 7.48 -6.06 -25.06
C GLY A 40 8.71 -5.78 -25.94
N ALA A 41 8.92 -4.51 -26.34
CA ALA A 41 10.08 -4.11 -27.13
C ALA A 41 11.42 -4.29 -26.41
N ASN A 42 11.41 -4.32 -25.07
CA ASN A 42 12.59 -4.49 -24.23
C ASN A 42 12.70 -5.90 -23.64
N ASN A 43 11.97 -6.89 -24.17
CA ASN A 43 11.96 -8.27 -23.69
C ASN A 43 11.58 -8.41 -22.21
N LEU A 44 10.72 -7.52 -21.72
CA LEU A 44 10.11 -7.57 -20.40
C LEU A 44 8.68 -8.08 -20.51
N SER A 45 8.32 -9.04 -19.67
CA SER A 45 6.94 -9.55 -19.57
C SER A 45 6.25 -8.94 -18.34
N LEU A 46 5.04 -8.41 -18.55
CA LEU A 46 4.18 -7.95 -17.47
C LEU A 46 3.45 -9.15 -16.84
N ASN A 47 3.54 -9.26 -15.52
CA ASN A 47 2.79 -10.28 -14.79
C ASN A 47 1.40 -9.75 -14.46
N VAL A 48 0.41 -10.08 -15.29
CA VAL A 48 -0.98 -9.61 -15.13
C VAL A 48 -1.59 -10.07 -13.80
N ASP A 49 -1.31 -11.31 -13.36
CA ASP A 49 -1.83 -11.86 -12.10
C ASP A 49 -1.37 -11.07 -10.86
N LYS A 50 -0.15 -10.53 -10.91
CA LYS A 50 0.40 -9.67 -9.84
C LYS A 50 0.02 -8.20 -10.01
N THR A 51 -0.41 -7.80 -11.20
CA THR A 51 -0.83 -6.42 -11.49
C THR A 51 -2.24 -6.23 -10.93
N LYS A 52 -2.46 -5.11 -10.25
CA LYS A 52 -3.75 -4.74 -9.67
C LYS A 52 -4.13 -3.34 -10.11
N GLU A 53 -5.38 -3.16 -10.49
CA GLU A 53 -5.96 -1.86 -10.75
C GLU A 53 -6.72 -1.41 -9.50
N MET A 54 -6.57 -0.16 -9.09
CA MET A 54 -7.30 0.39 -7.96
C MET A 54 -7.76 1.78 -8.36
N VAL A 55 -9.05 2.02 -8.18
CA VAL A 55 -9.67 3.29 -8.59
C VAL A 55 -10.22 3.99 -7.37
N VAL A 56 -9.74 5.21 -7.17
CA VAL A 56 -10.13 6.10 -6.08
C VAL A 56 -11.18 7.06 -6.63
N ASP A 57 -12.45 6.81 -6.35
CA ASP A 57 -13.58 7.64 -6.78
C ASP A 57 -14.53 7.96 -5.62
N PHE A 58 -14.57 9.23 -5.21
CA PHE A 58 -15.41 9.73 -4.12
C PHE A 58 -16.78 10.25 -4.57
N ARG A 59 -17.12 10.15 -5.86
CA ARG A 59 -18.44 10.56 -6.36
C ARG A 59 -19.52 9.62 -5.84
N ARG A 60 -20.71 10.18 -5.57
CA ARG A 60 -21.87 9.40 -5.10
C ARG A 60 -22.38 8.41 -6.14
N ALA A 61 -22.38 8.85 -7.40
CA ALA A 61 -22.67 8.00 -8.55
C ALA A 61 -21.34 7.65 -9.21
N GLN A 62 -20.85 6.44 -8.90
CA GLN A 62 -19.67 5.88 -9.55
C GLN A 62 -20.06 5.36 -10.93
N SER A 63 -19.17 5.55 -11.90
CA SER A 63 -19.33 4.94 -13.23
C SER A 63 -18.84 3.50 -13.18
N ASP A 64 -19.54 2.60 -13.87
CA ASP A 64 -18.98 1.28 -14.16
C ASP A 64 -17.70 1.47 -14.98
N GLN A 65 -16.61 0.88 -14.51
CA GLN A 65 -15.34 0.93 -15.20
C GLN A 65 -15.17 -0.32 -16.03
N SER A 66 -14.75 -0.12 -17.28
CA SER A 66 -14.36 -1.24 -18.12
C SER A 66 -13.12 -1.92 -17.53
N PRO A 67 -13.02 -3.25 -17.61
CA PRO A 67 -11.83 -3.94 -17.12
C PRO A 67 -10.59 -3.51 -17.91
N LEU A 68 -9.47 -3.25 -17.23
CA LEU A 68 -8.19 -3.08 -17.90
C LEU A 68 -7.74 -4.40 -18.51
N ILE A 69 -7.42 -4.41 -19.80
CA ILE A 69 -6.88 -5.57 -20.49
C ILE A 69 -5.40 -5.33 -20.81
N ILE A 70 -4.53 -6.24 -20.37
CA ILE A 70 -3.09 -6.27 -20.70
C ILE A 70 -2.80 -7.65 -21.30
N ASP A 71 -2.21 -7.67 -22.50
CA ASP A 71 -1.86 -8.91 -23.23
C ASP A 71 -3.01 -9.93 -23.31
N GLY A 72 -4.24 -9.43 -23.53
CA GLY A 72 -5.46 -10.23 -23.64
C GLY A 72 -6.05 -10.71 -22.31
N SER A 73 -5.43 -10.39 -21.17
CA SER A 73 -5.88 -10.79 -19.84
C SER A 73 -6.43 -9.60 -19.04
N SER A 74 -7.52 -9.81 -18.29
CA SER A 74 -8.10 -8.78 -17.43
C SER A 74 -7.28 -8.58 -16.17
N VAL A 75 -6.95 -7.33 -15.85
CA VAL A 75 -6.35 -6.96 -14.56
C VAL A 75 -7.44 -6.96 -13.49
N GLU A 76 -7.11 -7.49 -12.31
CA GLU A 76 -8.02 -7.48 -11.16
C GLU A 76 -8.15 -6.05 -10.60
N ILE A 77 -9.40 -5.58 -10.49
CA ILE A 77 -9.72 -4.35 -9.77
C ILE A 77 -9.86 -4.66 -8.28
N VAL A 78 -9.08 -3.98 -7.44
CA VAL A 78 -9.05 -4.20 -5.99
C VAL A 78 -9.47 -2.97 -5.19
N LYS A 79 -10.10 -3.23 -4.04
CA LYS A 79 -10.46 -2.20 -3.05
C LYS A 79 -9.31 -1.81 -2.13
N SER A 80 -8.30 -2.65 -2.04
CA SER A 80 -7.07 -2.34 -1.33
C SER A 80 -5.91 -3.17 -1.86
N THR A 81 -4.71 -2.63 -1.78
CA THR A 81 -3.48 -3.34 -2.12
C THR A 81 -2.35 -2.95 -1.19
N LYS A 82 -1.32 -3.79 -1.10
CA LYS A 82 -0.12 -3.48 -0.34
C LYS A 82 0.93 -2.87 -1.26
N PHE A 83 1.19 -1.59 -1.10
CA PHE A 83 2.19 -0.85 -1.86
C PHE A 83 3.40 -0.55 -0.96
N LEU A 84 4.57 -1.08 -1.31
CA LEU A 84 5.84 -0.86 -0.60
C LEU A 84 5.76 -1.08 0.93
N GLY A 85 4.98 -2.07 1.36
CA GLY A 85 4.83 -2.39 2.79
C GLY A 85 3.59 -1.79 3.47
N VAL A 86 2.92 -0.82 2.84
CA VAL A 86 1.76 -0.10 3.38
C VAL A 86 0.48 -0.55 2.69
N HIS A 87 -0.60 -0.78 3.43
CA HIS A 87 -1.90 -1.04 2.83
C HIS A 87 -2.55 0.28 2.40
N LEU A 88 -2.81 0.42 1.10
CA LEU A 88 -3.57 1.50 0.50
C LEU A 88 -4.96 0.98 0.15
N ALA A 89 -6.00 1.73 0.52
CA ALA A 89 -7.40 1.42 0.20
C ALA A 89 -7.96 2.48 -0.75
N ASP A 90 -8.93 2.08 -1.58
CA ASP A 90 -9.57 2.95 -2.58
C ASP A 90 -10.36 4.11 -1.97
N ASN A 91 -10.80 3.96 -0.72
CA ASN A 91 -11.43 5.00 0.08
C ASN A 91 -10.42 5.86 0.88
N LEU A 92 -9.11 5.65 0.68
CA LEU A 92 -8.01 6.31 1.38
C LEU A 92 -8.08 6.24 2.93
N THR A 93 -8.81 5.27 3.47
CA THR A 93 -8.80 4.98 4.90
C THR A 93 -7.58 4.13 5.26
N TRP A 94 -7.08 4.31 6.47
CA TRP A 94 -5.86 3.63 6.93
C TRP A 94 -6.14 2.46 7.86
N SER A 95 -7.41 2.11 8.09
CA SER A 95 -7.84 1.08 9.06
C SER A 95 -7.24 -0.30 8.78
N LEU A 96 -7.13 -0.68 7.50
CA LEU A 96 -6.48 -1.95 7.12
C LEU A 96 -4.99 -1.94 7.44
N ASN A 97 -4.32 -0.82 7.15
CA ASN A 97 -2.90 -0.64 7.44
C ASN A 97 -2.63 -0.66 8.96
N THR A 98 -3.40 0.12 9.73
CA THR A 98 -3.26 0.22 11.20
C THR A 98 -3.57 -1.10 11.89
N SER A 99 -4.57 -1.86 11.40
CA SER A 99 -4.88 -3.21 11.89
C SER A 99 -3.73 -4.19 11.61
N SER A 100 -3.16 -4.15 10.41
CA SER A 100 -2.02 -4.99 10.01
C SER A 100 -0.77 -4.69 10.86
N ILE A 101 -0.44 -3.40 11.03
CA ILE A 101 0.64 -2.91 11.90
C ILE A 101 0.40 -3.35 13.35
N THR A 102 -0.83 -3.19 13.85
CA THR A 102 -1.20 -3.57 15.21
C THR A 102 -0.99 -5.06 15.46
N LYS A 103 -1.50 -5.92 14.57
CA LYS A 103 -1.35 -7.37 14.67
C LYS A 103 0.12 -7.78 14.66
N LYS A 104 0.93 -7.22 13.75
CA LYS A 104 2.36 -7.51 13.66
C LYS A 104 3.10 -7.07 14.93
N THR A 105 2.75 -5.91 15.47
CA THR A 105 3.39 -5.36 16.67
C THR A 105 3.00 -6.11 17.94
N GLN A 106 1.75 -6.54 18.07
CA GLN A 106 1.29 -7.37 19.19
C GLN A 106 2.07 -8.70 19.27
N GLN A 107 2.36 -9.33 18.13
CA GLN A 107 3.22 -10.51 18.10
C GLN A 107 4.63 -10.22 18.64
N ARG A 108 5.22 -9.07 18.30
CA ARG A 108 6.54 -8.67 18.81
C ARG A 108 6.52 -8.30 20.30
N LEU A 109 5.45 -7.66 20.76
CA LEU A 109 5.22 -7.40 22.19
C LEU A 109 5.13 -8.69 23.01
N TYR A 110 4.51 -9.75 22.48
CA TYR A 110 4.50 -11.05 23.14
C TYR A 110 5.92 -11.57 23.39
N PHE A 111 6.81 -11.50 22.39
CA PHE A 111 8.21 -11.89 22.56
C PHE A 111 8.94 -10.98 23.55
N LEU A 112 8.75 -9.65 23.47
CA LEU A 112 9.33 -8.72 24.44
C LEU A 112 8.92 -9.06 25.88
N ARG A 113 7.65 -9.39 26.12
CA ARG A 113 7.15 -9.83 27.44
C ARG A 113 7.81 -11.13 27.90
N ARG A 114 8.06 -12.08 26.98
CA ARG A 114 8.79 -13.32 27.31
C ARG A 114 10.25 -13.05 27.66
N LEU A 115 10.93 -12.22 26.88
CA LEU A 115 12.32 -11.80 27.13
C LEU A 115 12.46 -11.05 28.47
N ARG A 116 11.45 -10.25 28.84
CA ARG A 116 11.40 -9.60 30.16
C ARG A 116 11.26 -10.62 31.29
N LYS A 117 10.46 -11.68 31.09
CA LYS A 117 10.30 -12.77 32.09
C LYS A 117 11.57 -13.59 32.29
N THR A 118 12.49 -13.63 31.32
CA THR A 118 13.80 -14.28 31.48
C THR A 118 14.84 -13.35 32.12
N HIS A 119 14.42 -12.21 32.68
CA HIS A 119 15.28 -11.26 33.38
C HIS A 119 16.45 -10.72 32.54
N LEU A 120 16.25 -10.54 31.23
CA LEU A 120 17.26 -9.91 30.39
C LEU A 120 17.51 -8.45 30.80
N PRO A 121 18.76 -7.96 30.67
CA PRO A 121 19.10 -6.57 30.97
C PRO A 121 18.22 -5.56 30.22
N PRO A 122 17.80 -4.45 30.88
CA PRO A 122 17.00 -3.40 30.23
C PRO A 122 17.56 -2.88 28.90
N PRO A 123 18.88 -2.67 28.72
CA PRO A 123 19.43 -2.22 27.43
C PRO A 123 19.10 -3.16 26.27
N ILE A 124 19.11 -4.48 26.50
CA ILE A 124 18.77 -5.48 25.49
C ILE A 124 17.27 -5.42 25.16
N LEU A 125 16.42 -5.27 26.18
CA LEU A 125 14.97 -5.14 25.98
C LEU A 125 14.62 -3.86 25.21
N THR A 126 15.30 -2.75 25.51
CA THR A 126 15.15 -1.49 24.75
C THR A 126 15.60 -1.67 23.31
N MET A 127 16.76 -2.29 23.07
CA MET A 127 17.24 -2.57 21.72
C MET A 127 16.23 -3.42 20.93
N PHE A 128 15.67 -4.47 21.55
CA PHE A 128 14.64 -5.30 20.95
C PHE A 128 13.37 -4.50 20.62
N TYR A 129 12.90 -3.66 21.55
CA TYR A 129 11.74 -2.79 21.33
C TYR A 129 11.98 -1.85 20.15
N ARG A 130 13.09 -1.11 20.14
CA ARG A 130 13.40 -0.16 19.06
C ARG A 130 13.53 -0.85 17.70
N GLY A 131 14.27 -1.95 17.66
CA GLY A 131 14.56 -2.68 16.43
C GLY A 131 13.36 -3.43 15.84
N THR A 132 12.40 -3.87 16.66
CA THR A 132 11.34 -4.79 16.19
C THR A 132 9.91 -4.27 16.37
N ILE A 133 9.67 -3.32 17.26
CA ILE A 133 8.35 -2.73 17.52
C ILE A 133 8.31 -1.31 16.98
N GLU A 134 9.23 -0.45 17.42
CA GLU A 134 9.28 0.96 17.00
C GLU A 134 9.55 1.09 15.49
N SER A 135 10.42 0.24 14.94
CA SER A 135 10.69 0.19 13.49
C SER A 135 9.44 -0.12 12.66
N ILE A 136 8.53 -0.96 13.16
CA ILE A 136 7.28 -1.29 12.48
C ILE A 136 6.31 -0.10 12.58
N LEU A 137 6.21 0.51 13.76
CA LEU A 137 5.30 1.64 14.01
C LEU A 137 5.72 2.91 13.26
N SER A 138 7.02 3.13 13.06
CA SER A 138 7.56 4.31 12.37
C SER A 138 7.68 4.15 10.85
N SER A 139 7.59 2.92 10.34
CA SER A 139 7.67 2.66 8.90
C SER A 139 6.59 3.42 8.12
N CYS A 140 7.03 4.27 7.18
CA CYS A 140 6.18 5.10 6.33
C CYS A 140 5.17 5.98 7.09
N ILE A 141 5.43 6.32 8.37
CA ILE A 141 4.47 6.97 9.26
C ILE A 141 3.93 8.30 8.70
N THR A 142 4.73 9.03 7.95
CA THR A 142 4.35 10.30 7.30
C THR A 142 3.24 10.13 6.25
N ALA A 143 3.12 8.95 5.64
CA ALA A 143 2.12 8.69 4.61
C ALA A 143 0.73 8.41 5.19
N TRP A 144 0.67 7.70 6.33
CA TRP A 144 -0.60 7.12 6.82
C TRP A 144 -1.09 7.70 8.15
N PHE A 145 -0.20 8.09 9.06
CA PHE A 145 -0.61 8.43 10.44
C PHE A 145 -1.47 9.70 10.53
N GLY A 146 -1.15 10.71 9.71
CA GLY A 146 -1.88 11.98 9.67
C GLY A 146 -3.37 11.80 9.37
N ASN A 147 -3.69 10.82 8.52
CA ASN A 147 -5.05 10.54 8.04
C ASN A 147 -5.74 9.39 8.80
N CYS A 148 -5.14 8.86 9.87
CA CYS A 148 -5.79 7.87 10.73
C CYS A 148 -6.99 8.46 11.48
N THR A 149 -8.03 7.65 11.66
CA THR A 149 -9.18 8.02 12.50
C THR A 149 -8.79 8.10 13.98
N ALA A 150 -9.66 8.70 14.81
CA ALA A 150 -9.46 8.68 16.26
C ALA A 150 -9.38 7.24 16.82
N SER A 151 -10.16 6.31 16.26
CA SER A 151 -10.15 4.90 16.65
C SER A 151 -8.82 4.21 16.32
N ASP A 152 -8.29 4.47 15.12
CA ASP A 152 -6.98 3.98 14.68
C ASP A 152 -5.87 4.45 15.61
N ARG A 153 -5.84 5.76 15.90
CA ARG A 153 -4.83 6.37 16.79
C ARG A 153 -4.90 5.78 18.19
N LYS A 154 -6.12 5.59 18.74
CA LYS A 154 -6.32 4.96 20.06
C LYS A 154 -5.81 3.52 20.08
N THR A 155 -5.98 2.78 18.99
CA THR A 155 -5.47 1.42 18.86
C THR A 155 -3.94 1.38 18.87
N LEU A 156 -3.29 2.25 18.11
CA LEU A 156 -1.82 2.34 18.06
C LEU A 156 -1.23 2.82 19.39
N GLN A 157 -1.85 3.78 20.08
CA GLN A 157 -1.39 4.28 21.37
C GLN A 157 -1.36 3.19 22.46
N ARG A 158 -2.28 2.20 22.40
CA ARG A 158 -2.30 1.07 23.35
C ARG A 158 -1.10 0.13 23.21
N ILE A 159 -0.39 0.19 22.09
CA ILE A 159 0.80 -0.64 21.82
C ILE A 159 2.06 -0.01 22.43
N VAL A 160 2.11 1.33 22.44
CA VAL A 160 3.28 2.10 22.89
C VAL A 160 3.31 2.26 24.42
N ARG A 161 2.16 2.13 25.10
CA ARG A 161 2.05 2.12 26.56
C ARG A 161 2.49 0.79 27.16
#